data_AF-A0A183GAJ5-F1
#
_entry.id   AF-A0A183GAJ5-F1
#
_cell.length_a   1.000
_cell.length_b   1.000
_cell.length_c   1.000
_cell.angle_alpha   90.00
_cell.angle_beta   90.00
_cell.angle_gamma   90.00
#
_symmetry.space_group_name_H-M   'P 1'
#
loop_
_entity.id
_entity.type
_entity.pdbx_description
1 polymer ?
#
loop_
_entity_poly.entity_id
_entity_poly.type
_entity_poly.pdbx_seq_one_letter_code
_entity_poly.pdbx_strand_id
1 'polypeptide(L)'
;MGVSWVFEHEKSAKEVERLLEGGGAEQIGTFTVDCMPFIPNDKLQSCIQHNYVLHHSNFPQSSFSIAPTDSLRTSPRAVCDLGFDLILTKLSSGLTPDTAGKFEVGSIVRSIDQ
;
A
#
# COMPACT_ATOMS: atom_id res chain seq x y z
N MET A 1 19.02 -3.66 9.22
CA MET A 1 17.55 -3.85 9.16
C MET A 1 16.92 -2.47 9.20
N GLY A 2 16.22 -2.06 8.15
CA GLY A 2 15.49 -0.80 8.15
C GLY A 2 14.16 -0.97 8.88
N VAL A 3 13.72 0.07 9.61
CA VAL A 3 12.40 0.13 10.22
C VAL A 3 11.65 1.28 9.57
N SER A 4 10.41 1.03 9.16
CA SER A 4 9.54 2.04 8.55
C SER A 4 8.34 2.31 9.44
N TRP A 5 7.94 3.57 9.53
CA TRP A 5 6.77 4.02 10.29
C TRP A 5 5.85 4.82 9.38
N VAL A 6 4.54 4.64 9.57
CA VAL A 6 3.50 5.38 8.86
C VAL A 6 2.70 6.15 9.91
N PHE A 7 2.52 7.45 9.68
CA PHE A 7 1.79 8.34 10.57
C PHE A 7 0.70 9.05 9.80
N GLU A 8 -0.48 9.13 10.40
CA GLU A 8 -1.53 10.04 9.96
C GLU A 8 -1.26 11.43 10.54
N HIS A 9 -1.48 12.48 9.75
CA HIS A 9 -1.21 13.84 10.16
C HIS A 9 -2.26 14.80 9.57
N GLU A 10 -2.72 15.78 10.35
CA GLU A 10 -3.77 16.74 9.95
C GLU A 10 -3.29 17.79 8.92
N LYS A 11 -2.02 18.20 9.02
CA LYS A 11 -1.35 19.08 8.04
C LYS A 11 -1.36 18.50 6.62
N SER A 12 -1.41 19.41 5.66
CA SER A 12 -1.27 19.07 4.23
C SER A 12 0.13 18.55 3.91
N ALA A 13 0.24 17.76 2.82
CA ALA A 13 1.52 17.22 2.34
C ALA A 13 2.59 18.32 2.16
N LYS A 14 2.20 19.47 1.59
CA LYS A 14 3.11 20.61 1.38
C LYS A 14 3.66 21.21 2.67
N GLU A 15 2.86 21.24 3.74
CA GLU A 15 3.31 21.74 5.04
C GLU A 15 4.30 20.78 5.68
N VAL A 16 4.05 19.47 5.56
CA VAL A 16 4.96 18.43 6.05
C VAL A 16 6.29 18.50 5.29
N GLU A 17 6.25 18.64 3.95
CA GLU A 17 7.45 18.78 3.13
C GLU A 17 8.32 19.96 3.55
N ARG A 18 7.72 21.14 3.80
CA ARG A 18 8.46 22.32 4.26
C ARG A 18 9.09 22.13 5.63
N LEU A 19 8.43 21.42 6.54
CA LEU A 19 8.99 21.12 7.87
C LEU A 19 10.19 20.19 7.77
N LEU A 20 10.13 19.19 6.87
CA LEU A 20 11.24 18.29 6.59
C LEU A 20 12.42 19.03 5.97
N GLU A 21 12.18 19.91 4.97
CA GLU A 21 13.21 20.77 4.37
C GLU A 21 13.87 21.68 5.42
N GLY A 22 13.06 22.31 6.29
CA GLY A 22 13.57 23.13 7.39
C GLY A 22 14.41 22.34 8.41
N GLY A 23 14.20 21.02 8.48
CA GLY A 23 14.99 20.08 9.28
C GLY A 23 16.24 19.54 8.58
N GLY A 24 16.55 20.01 7.37
CA GLY A 24 17.71 19.56 6.58
C GLY A 24 17.44 18.35 5.68
N ALA A 25 16.17 17.96 5.45
CA ALA A 25 15.85 16.85 4.57
C ALA A 25 15.96 17.24 3.09
N GLU A 26 16.74 16.49 2.32
CA GLU A 26 16.89 16.67 0.88
C GLU A 26 15.97 15.72 0.11
N GLN A 27 15.39 16.20 -0.99
CA GLN A 27 14.59 15.35 -1.87
C GLN A 27 15.48 14.36 -2.63
N ILE A 28 15.20 13.07 -2.45
CA ILE A 28 15.93 11.98 -3.10
C ILE A 28 15.14 11.32 -4.24
N GLY A 29 13.85 11.61 -4.36
CA GLY A 29 13.05 11.10 -5.46
C GLY A 29 11.56 11.33 -5.29
N THR A 30 10.80 10.81 -6.25
CA THR A 30 9.34 10.79 -6.24
C THR A 30 8.91 9.37 -6.56
N PHE A 31 8.01 8.82 -5.74
CA PHE A 31 7.45 7.49 -5.96
C PHE A 31 5.94 7.55 -5.89
N THR A 32 5.30 6.70 -6.69
CA THR A 32 3.88 6.45 -6.63
C THR A 32 3.61 5.04 -6.09
N VAL A 33 2.47 4.91 -5.40
CA VAL A 33 1.90 3.64 -4.97
C VAL A 33 0.48 3.57 -5.50
N ASP A 34 0.25 2.61 -6.38
CA ASP A 34 -1.10 2.23 -6.84
C ASP A 34 -1.73 1.32 -5.79
N CYS A 35 -3.01 1.55 -5.47
CA CYS A 35 -3.80 0.69 -4.59
C CYS A 35 -5.06 0.21 -5.33
N MET A 36 -5.21 -1.11 -5.44
CA MET A 36 -6.38 -1.76 -6.01
C MET A 36 -7.12 -2.57 -4.95
N PRO A 37 -8.36 -2.21 -4.59
CA PRO A 37 -9.20 -3.05 -3.74
C PRO A 37 -9.71 -4.27 -4.52
N PHE A 38 -9.81 -5.40 -3.82
CA PHE A 38 -10.41 -6.63 -4.33
C PHE A 38 -11.61 -7.02 -3.47
N ILE A 39 -12.76 -7.20 -4.12
CA ILE A 39 -14.00 -7.63 -3.49
C ILE A 39 -14.05 -9.17 -3.51
N PRO A 40 -14.22 -9.82 -2.35
CA PRO A 40 -14.42 -11.25 -2.27
C PRO A 40 -15.85 -11.65 -2.66
N ASN A 41 -15.96 -12.77 -3.35
CA ASN A 41 -17.26 -13.38 -3.65
C ASN A 41 -17.91 -13.99 -2.39
N ASP A 42 -19.18 -14.38 -2.50
CA ASP A 42 -19.96 -14.93 -1.37
C ASP A 42 -19.32 -16.15 -0.69
N LYS A 43 -18.50 -16.92 -1.41
CA LYS A 43 -17.79 -18.09 -0.87
C LYS A 43 -16.58 -17.70 0.00
N LEU A 44 -15.99 -16.53 -0.26
CA LEU A 44 -14.77 -16.05 0.41
C LEU A 44 -15.04 -14.90 1.37
N GLN A 45 -16.21 -14.26 1.34
CA GLN A 45 -16.60 -13.18 2.25
C GLN A 45 -16.48 -13.55 3.74
N SER A 46 -16.62 -14.83 4.10
CA SER A 46 -16.48 -15.32 5.48
C SER A 46 -15.01 -15.43 5.93
N CYS A 47 -14.05 -15.40 5.01
CA CYS A 47 -12.62 -15.57 5.29
C CYS A 47 -11.80 -14.31 4.98
N ILE A 48 -12.25 -13.50 4.04
CA ILE A 48 -11.59 -12.28 3.57
C ILE A 48 -12.68 -11.22 3.46
N GLN A 49 -12.52 -10.10 4.16
CA GLN A 49 -13.47 -8.99 4.10
C GLN A 49 -12.92 -7.82 3.28
N HIS A 50 -11.63 -7.55 3.44
CA HIS A 50 -10.92 -6.48 2.74
C HIS A 50 -9.61 -7.04 2.19
N ASN A 51 -9.32 -6.79 0.91
CA ASN A 51 -8.04 -7.12 0.32
C ASN A 51 -7.59 -5.95 -0.55
N TYR A 52 -6.40 -5.42 -0.26
CA TYR A 52 -5.80 -4.35 -1.03
C TYR A 52 -4.51 -4.87 -1.64
N VAL A 53 -4.35 -4.66 -2.95
CA VAL A 53 -3.13 -4.98 -3.67
C VAL A 53 -2.45 -3.67 -4.00
N LEU A 54 -1.22 -3.52 -3.52
CA LEU A 54 -0.42 -2.32 -3.69
C LEU A 54 0.75 -2.60 -4.64
N HIS A 55 1.00 -1.68 -5.56
CA HIS A 55 2.15 -1.70 -6.46
C HIS A 55 2.98 -0.44 -6.28
N HIS A 56 4.27 -0.62 -5.94
CA HIS A 56 5.18 0.49 -5.74
C HIS A 56 5.99 0.75 -7.02
N SER A 57 6.00 2.00 -7.50
CA SER A 57 6.73 2.41 -8.72
C SER A 57 8.21 2.01 -8.75
N ASN A 58 8.92 2.11 -7.62
CA ASN A 58 10.32 1.67 -7.50
C ASN A 58 10.51 0.14 -7.56
N PHE A 59 9.47 -0.64 -7.27
CA PHE A 59 9.50 -2.11 -7.20
C PHE A 59 8.31 -2.69 -7.95
N PRO A 60 8.23 -2.49 -9.28
CA PRO A 60 7.03 -2.76 -10.07
C PRO A 60 6.67 -4.25 -10.14
N GLN A 61 7.62 -5.13 -9.83
CA GLN A 61 7.42 -6.59 -9.81
C GLN A 61 6.90 -7.10 -8.46
N SER A 62 6.92 -6.25 -7.42
CA SER A 62 6.47 -6.59 -6.08
C SER A 62 5.05 -6.10 -5.88
N SER A 63 4.19 -7.01 -5.45
CA SER A 63 2.82 -6.69 -5.04
C SER A 63 2.68 -6.93 -3.56
N PHE A 64 2.04 -6.00 -2.85
CA PHE A 64 1.72 -6.17 -1.44
C PHE A 64 0.23 -6.41 -1.27
N SER A 65 -0.15 -7.56 -0.71
CA SER A 65 -1.54 -7.81 -0.32
C SER A 65 -1.72 -7.50 1.16
N ILE A 66 -2.68 -6.64 1.49
CA ILE A 66 -3.10 -6.39 2.87
C ILE A 66 -4.52 -6.94 3.01
N ALA A 67 -4.66 -7.92 3.89
CA ALA A 67 -5.96 -8.41 4.35
C ALA A 67 -6.15 -7.98 5.82
N PRO A 68 -6.79 -6.83 6.07
CA PRO A 68 -7.21 -6.46 7.41
C PRO A 68 -8.17 -7.54 7.92
N THR A 69 -7.87 -8.09 9.10
CA THR A 69 -8.86 -8.84 9.88
C THR A 69 -9.50 -7.90 10.89
N ASP A 70 -10.83 -7.92 11.00
CA ASP A 70 -11.59 -7.21 12.04
C ASP A 70 -11.21 -7.63 13.49
N SER A 71 -10.43 -8.70 13.62
CA SER A 71 -9.84 -9.16 14.88
C SER A 71 -8.60 -8.32 15.24
N LEU A 72 -8.74 -7.51 16.30
CA LEU A 72 -7.65 -6.74 16.94
C LEU A 72 -6.46 -7.61 17.43
N ARG A 73 -6.59 -8.94 17.44
CA ARG A 73 -5.53 -9.88 17.87
C ARG A 73 -4.67 -10.39 16.72
N THR A 74 -5.05 -10.14 15.47
CA THR A 74 -4.31 -10.56 14.29
C THR A 74 -3.91 -9.33 13.51
N SER A 75 -2.61 -9.03 13.52
CA SER A 75 -2.05 -7.97 12.71
C SER A 75 -2.38 -8.19 11.24
N PRO A 76 -2.71 -7.12 10.48
CA PRO A 76 -2.91 -7.22 9.04
C PRO A 76 -1.69 -7.88 8.41
N ARG A 77 -1.92 -8.96 7.66
CA ARG A 77 -0.83 -9.67 6.99
C ARG A 77 -0.49 -8.92 5.71
N ALA A 78 0.66 -8.27 5.69
CA ALA A 78 1.27 -7.79 4.47
C ALA A 78 2.06 -8.96 3.84
N VAL A 79 1.64 -9.43 2.67
CA VAL A 79 2.38 -10.41 1.89
C VAL A 79 3.01 -9.70 0.71
N CYS A 80 4.34 -9.79 0.57
CA CYS A 80 5.08 -9.34 -0.60
C CYS A 80 5.45 -10.56 -1.43
N ASP A 81 4.96 -10.64 -2.66
CA ASP A 81 5.32 -11.73 -3.58
C ASP A 81 5.56 -11.19 -4.99
N LEU A 82 6.45 -11.87 -5.72
CA LEU A 82 6.73 -11.57 -7.11
C LEU A 82 5.69 -12.26 -7.99
N GLY A 83 4.95 -11.47 -8.78
CA GLY A 83 3.93 -12.01 -9.67
C GLY A 83 2.63 -12.46 -8.97
N PHE A 84 2.33 -11.89 -7.80
CA PHE A 84 1.06 -12.09 -7.10
C PHE A 84 -0.15 -11.80 -8.00
N ASP A 85 -0.04 -10.85 -8.93
CA ASP A 85 -1.08 -10.54 -9.92
C ASP A 85 -1.43 -11.73 -10.80
N LEU A 86 -0.46 -12.58 -11.15
CA LEU A 86 -0.71 -13.80 -11.91
C LEU A 86 -1.50 -14.82 -11.10
N ILE A 87 -1.25 -14.87 -9.79
CA ILE A 87 -1.99 -15.71 -8.85
C ILE A 87 -3.43 -15.19 -8.73
N LEU A 88 -3.62 -13.89 -8.56
CA LEU A 88 -4.96 -13.27 -8.52
C LEU A 88 -5.75 -13.50 -9.80
N THR A 89 -5.09 -13.41 -10.96
CA THR A 89 -5.73 -13.68 -12.25
C THR A 89 -6.23 -15.12 -12.34
N LYS A 90 -5.48 -16.09 -11.80
CA LYS A 90 -5.90 -17.50 -11.72
C LYS A 90 -6.96 -17.76 -10.65
N LEU A 91 -6.94 -16.98 -9.56
CA LEU A 91 -7.93 -17.01 -8.48
C LEU A 91 -9.17 -16.15 -8.78
N SER A 92 -9.32 -15.61 -9.99
CA SER A 92 -10.42 -14.73 -10.44
C SER A 92 -11.83 -15.29 -10.25
N SER A 93 -11.99 -16.56 -9.88
CA SER A 93 -13.26 -17.11 -9.41
C SER A 93 -13.67 -16.60 -8.01
N GLY A 94 -12.73 -16.07 -7.22
CA GLY A 94 -12.86 -15.76 -5.80
C GLY A 94 -12.77 -14.28 -5.45
N LEU A 95 -11.85 -13.55 -6.08
CA LEU A 95 -11.60 -12.12 -5.82
C LEU A 95 -11.77 -11.34 -7.12
N THR A 96 -12.62 -10.32 -7.10
CA THR A 96 -12.87 -9.43 -8.24
C THR A 96 -12.26 -8.06 -7.98
N PRO A 97 -11.47 -7.50 -8.92
CA PRO A 97 -10.90 -6.17 -8.74
C PRO A 97 -12.00 -5.10 -8.75
N ASP A 98 -11.98 -4.22 -7.76
CA ASP A 98 -12.82 -3.03 -7.73
C ASP A 98 -12.07 -1.85 -8.35
N THR A 99 -12.27 -1.68 -9.65
CA THR A 99 -11.62 -0.59 -10.41
C THR A 99 -12.15 0.78 -10.02
N ALA A 100 -13.38 0.88 -9.50
CA ALA A 100 -13.97 2.14 -9.06
C ALA A 100 -13.32 2.65 -7.77
N GLY A 101 -12.90 1.73 -6.89
CA GLY A 101 -12.17 2.02 -5.67
C GLY A 101 -10.65 2.17 -5.84
N LYS A 102 -10.11 2.02 -7.07
CA LYS A 102 -8.68 2.19 -7.32
C LYS A 102 -8.27 3.63 -7.03
N PHE A 103 -7.17 3.82 -6.30
CA PHE A 103 -6.55 5.12 -6.11
C PHE A 103 -5.03 5.02 -6.20
N GLU A 104 -4.40 6.16 -6.52
CA GLU A 104 -2.96 6.31 -6.62
C GLU A 104 -2.50 7.37 -5.61
N VAL A 105 -1.41 7.07 -4.90
CA VAL A 105 -0.77 8.01 -3.98
C VAL A 105 0.62 8.34 -4.51
N GLY A 106 0.83 9.58 -4.91
CA GLY A 106 2.15 10.12 -5.25
C GLY A 106 2.79 10.79 -4.04
N SER A 107 4.06 10.48 -3.80
CA SER A 107 4.82 11.00 -2.66
C SER A 107 6.22 11.44 -3.07
N ILE A 108 6.66 12.56 -2.48
CA ILE A 108 8.04 13.03 -2.55
C ILE A 108 8.81 12.38 -1.39
N VAL A 109 9.91 11.71 -1.70
CA VAL A 109 10.77 11.08 -0.70
C VAL A 109 11.98 11.95 -0.42
N ARG A 110 12.27 12.11 0.87
CA ARG A 110 13.36 12.93 1.36
C ARG A 110 14.24 12.14 2.33
N SER A 111 15.55 12.39 2.30
CA SER A 111 16.54 11.83 3.21
C SER A 111 17.11 12.93 4.10
N ILE A 112 17.38 12.59 5.35
CA ILE A 112 18.24 13.38 6.23
C ILE A 112 19.49 12.54 6.45
N ASP A 113 20.60 12.94 5.84
CA ASP A 113 21.89 12.32 6.13
C ASP A 113 22.36 12.88 7.49
N GLN A 114 22.43 12.00 8.50
CA GLN A 114 23.03 12.30 9.80
C GLN A 114 24.54 12.04 9.78
#